data_AF-A0A370GVL1-F1
#
_entry.id   AF-A0A370GVL1-F1
#
_cell.length_a   1.000
_cell.length_b   1.000
_cell.length_c   1.000
_cell.angle_alpha   90.00
_cell.angle_beta   90.00
_cell.angle_gamma   90.00
#
_symmetry.space_group_name_H-M   'P 1'
#
loop_
_entity.id
_entity.type
_entity.pdbx_description
1 polymer ?
#
loop_
_entity_poly.entity_id
_entity_poly.type
_entity_poly.pdbx_seq_one_letter_code
_entity_poly.pdbx_strand_id
1 'polypeptide(L)'
;MQDLNEVWESLRAEGMTVNVFCDLLMLKMWNDDFKKERQEIRMDFLVRGICEREVDGLLEDPGLYNKIYLRPVIRWESIMKAAEEGEGKIIEFIPLLKQIITVKFPVHNRTNQLEEWGQIPRKTLVNALNYLDHYSCAENHLAVEKFINEHWPA
;
A
#
# COMPACT_ATOMS: atom_id res chain seq x y z
N MET A 1 1.44 10.07 17.89
CA MET A 1 1.14 9.72 16.48
C MET A 1 0.38 10.90 15.92
N GLN A 2 0.84 11.51 14.82
CA GLN A 2 0.14 12.65 14.21
C GLN A 2 -1.21 12.20 13.63
N ASP A 3 -2.23 13.06 13.73
CA ASP A 3 -3.56 12.80 13.16
C ASP A 3 -3.46 12.72 11.62
N LEU A 4 -4.24 11.83 11.02
CA LEU A 4 -4.20 11.58 9.57
C LEU A 4 -4.60 12.83 8.77
N ASN A 5 -5.48 13.68 9.31
CA ASN A 5 -5.87 14.94 8.69
C ASN A 5 -4.76 15.99 8.76
N GLU A 6 -4.00 16.06 9.87
CA GLU A 6 -2.86 16.98 9.99
C GLU A 6 -1.79 16.66 8.94
N VAL A 7 -1.53 15.37 8.74
CA VAL A 7 -0.57 14.89 7.73
C VAL A 7 -1.09 15.15 6.33
N TRP A 8 -2.37 14.89 6.08
CA TRP A 8 -3.01 15.20 4.82
C TRP A 8 -2.87 16.69 4.46
N GLU A 9 -3.18 17.60 5.37
CA GLU A 9 -3.07 19.05 5.11
C GLU A 9 -1.61 19.47 4.82
N SER A 10 -0.64 18.87 5.50
CA SER A 10 0.78 19.08 5.21
C SER A 10 1.15 18.60 3.80
N LEU A 11 0.79 17.37 3.45
CA LEU A 11 1.11 16.79 2.14
C LEU A 11 0.38 17.51 0.99
N ARG A 12 -0.86 17.93 1.24
CA ARG A 12 -1.66 18.73 0.30
C ARG A 12 -0.98 20.06 -0.01
N ALA A 13 -0.46 20.76 0.99
CA ALA A 13 0.29 22.00 0.80
C ALA A 13 1.59 21.78 -0.02
N GLU A 14 2.16 20.57 0.04
CA GLU A 14 3.31 20.14 -0.75
C GLU A 14 2.94 19.62 -2.15
N GLY A 15 1.67 19.69 -2.56
CA GLY A 15 1.20 19.29 -3.89
C GLY A 15 0.72 17.84 -4.02
N MET A 16 0.46 17.15 -2.90
CA MET A 16 -0.19 15.84 -2.95
C MET A 16 -1.66 15.97 -3.34
N THR A 17 -2.14 15.12 -4.26
CA THR A 17 -3.58 14.99 -4.51
C THR A 17 -4.20 14.02 -3.54
N VAL A 18 -5.48 14.24 -3.23
CA VAL A 18 -6.22 13.40 -2.30
C VAL A 18 -6.36 11.98 -2.83
N ASN A 19 -6.40 11.84 -4.16
CA ASN A 19 -6.51 10.56 -4.80
C ASN A 19 -5.25 9.71 -4.56
N VAL A 20 -4.07 10.29 -4.83
CA VAL A 20 -2.79 9.60 -4.63
C VAL A 20 -2.59 9.26 -3.16
N PHE A 21 -2.99 10.15 -2.25
CA PHE A 21 -2.88 9.86 -0.82
C PHE A 21 -3.80 8.71 -0.38
N CYS A 22 -5.05 8.67 -0.85
CA CYS A 22 -5.95 7.55 -0.59
C CYS A 22 -5.44 6.23 -1.18
N ASP A 23 -4.87 6.26 -2.39
CA ASP A 23 -4.24 5.08 -3.01
C ASP A 23 -3.08 4.54 -2.15
N LEU A 24 -2.24 5.43 -1.61
CA LEU A 24 -1.15 5.06 -0.69
C LEU A 24 -1.66 4.47 0.62
N LEU A 25 -2.75 5.04 1.19
CA LEU A 25 -3.38 4.51 2.40
C LEU A 25 -3.92 3.09 2.19
N MET A 26 -4.66 2.86 1.10
CA MET A 26 -5.20 1.54 0.76
C MET A 26 -4.07 0.52 0.55
N LEU A 27 -3.03 0.91 -0.18
CA LEU A 27 -1.86 0.09 -0.42
C LEU A 27 -1.15 -0.29 0.87
N LYS A 28 -0.93 0.68 1.78
CA LYS A 28 -0.32 0.43 3.09
C LYS A 28 -1.16 -0.52 3.92
N MET A 29 -2.48 -0.31 3.95
CA MET A 29 -3.43 -1.17 4.65
C MET A 29 -3.37 -2.62 4.14
N TRP A 30 -3.39 -2.83 2.83
CA TRP A 30 -3.27 -4.18 2.26
C TRP A 30 -1.92 -4.81 2.52
N ASN A 31 -0.85 -4.01 2.51
CA ASN A 31 0.47 -4.50 2.82
C ASN A 31 0.58 -4.95 4.27
N ASP A 32 0.00 -4.21 5.21
CA ASP A 32 0.01 -4.57 6.63
C ASP A 32 -0.80 -5.86 6.87
N ASP A 33 -1.99 -5.96 6.26
CA ASP A 33 -2.82 -7.16 6.29
C ASP A 33 -2.10 -8.37 5.68
N PHE A 34 -1.49 -8.20 4.50
CA PHE A 34 -0.70 -9.24 3.84
C PHE A 34 0.50 -9.69 4.68
N LYS A 35 1.24 -8.74 5.27
CA LYS A 35 2.39 -9.05 6.13
C LYS A 35 1.99 -9.86 7.35
N LYS A 36 0.86 -9.48 7.97
CA LYS A 36 0.31 -10.20 9.12
C LYS A 36 -0.05 -11.63 8.75
N GLU A 37 -0.87 -11.81 7.71
CA GLU A 37 -1.28 -13.14 7.23
C GLU A 37 -0.06 -13.97 6.79
N ARG A 38 0.91 -13.37 6.09
CA ARG A 38 2.17 -14.01 5.69
C ARG A 38 2.98 -14.49 6.89
N GLN A 39 3.02 -13.73 7.99
CA GLN A 39 3.69 -14.17 9.21
C GLN A 39 2.93 -15.34 9.85
N GLU A 40 1.62 -15.24 9.99
CA GLU A 40 0.79 -16.30 10.57
C GLU A 40 0.99 -17.64 9.83
N ILE A 41 0.98 -17.61 8.49
CA ILE A 41 1.26 -18.78 7.64
C ILE A 41 2.71 -19.26 7.83
N ARG A 42 3.69 -18.35 7.85
CA ARG A 42 5.11 -18.70 8.09
C ARG A 42 5.26 -19.44 9.41
N MET A 43 4.65 -18.93 10.49
CA MET A 43 4.74 -19.53 11.81
C MET A 43 4.11 -20.91 11.85
N ASP A 44 2.94 -21.09 11.23
CA ASP A 44 2.28 -22.41 11.13
C ASP A 44 3.18 -23.45 10.44
N PHE A 45 3.81 -23.10 9.32
CA PHE A 45 4.75 -24.00 8.64
C PHE A 45 5.99 -24.33 9.49
N LEU A 46 6.57 -23.33 10.16
CA LEU A 46 7.73 -23.54 11.04
C LEU A 46 7.38 -24.44 12.23
N VAL A 47 6.20 -24.26 12.83
CA VAL A 47 5.69 -25.12 13.92
C VAL A 47 5.50 -26.56 13.46
N ARG A 48 5.14 -26.78 12.20
CA ARG A 48 5.06 -28.12 11.58
C ARG A 48 6.42 -28.73 11.23
N GLY A 49 7.52 -28.03 11.50
CA GLY A 49 8.89 -28.51 11.30
C GLY A 49 9.44 -28.31 9.89
N ILE A 50 8.77 -27.51 9.05
CA ILE A 50 9.29 -27.16 7.72
C ILE A 50 10.46 -26.19 7.90
N CYS A 51 11.57 -26.43 7.18
CA CYS A 51 12.76 -25.59 7.32
C CYS A 51 12.53 -24.18 6.72
N GLU A 52 13.18 -23.16 7.29
CA GLU A 52 12.96 -21.75 6.91
C GLU A 52 13.05 -21.48 5.41
N ARG A 53 14.01 -22.11 4.73
CA ARG A 53 14.25 -21.94 3.29
C ARG A 53 13.10 -22.49 2.44
N GLU A 54 12.54 -23.62 2.85
CA GLU A 54 11.39 -24.21 2.16
C GLU A 54 10.14 -23.37 2.41
N VAL A 55 9.93 -22.91 3.65
CA VAL A 55 8.86 -21.98 3.99
C VAL A 55 8.92 -20.71 3.13
N ASP A 56 10.10 -20.12 2.96
CA ASP A 56 10.26 -18.92 2.12
C ASP A 56 9.82 -19.13 0.67
N GLY A 57 10.03 -20.33 0.12
CA GLY A 57 9.53 -20.70 -1.21
C GLY A 57 8.01 -20.89 -1.25
N LEU A 58 7.45 -21.56 -0.22
CA LEU A 58 6.01 -21.80 -0.12
C LEU A 58 5.22 -20.50 -0.01
N LEU A 59 5.72 -19.52 0.76
CA LEU A 59 5.07 -18.22 0.96
C LEU A 59 4.91 -17.37 -0.31
N GLU A 60 5.46 -17.79 -1.45
CA GLU A 60 5.24 -17.12 -2.73
C GLU A 60 4.08 -17.72 -3.55
N ASP A 61 3.41 -18.76 -3.03
CA ASP A 61 2.17 -19.29 -3.60
C ASP A 61 0.96 -18.40 -3.24
N PRO A 62 0.30 -17.75 -4.23
CA PRO A 62 -0.91 -16.95 -3.99
C PRO A 62 -2.06 -17.74 -3.35
N GLY A 63 -2.11 -19.06 -3.54
CA GLY A 63 -3.17 -19.94 -3.02
C GLY A 63 -3.16 -20.10 -1.50
N LEU A 64 -2.11 -19.65 -0.82
CA LEU A 64 -2.02 -19.69 0.65
C LEU A 64 -2.77 -18.56 1.35
N TYR A 65 -3.14 -17.51 0.62
CA TYR A 65 -3.67 -16.27 1.19
C TYR A 65 -5.18 -16.19 1.02
N ASN A 66 -5.90 -16.01 2.12
CA ASN A 66 -7.36 -15.92 2.12
C ASN A 66 -7.86 -14.53 1.72
N LYS A 67 -7.09 -13.49 2.06
CA LYS A 67 -7.50 -12.10 1.80
C LYS A 67 -6.90 -11.55 0.52
N ILE A 68 -5.57 -11.46 0.44
CA ILE A 68 -4.86 -10.84 -0.67
C ILE A 68 -3.45 -11.40 -0.76
N TYR A 69 -2.99 -11.71 -1.97
CA TYR A 69 -1.58 -11.93 -2.23
C TYR A 69 -0.97 -10.68 -2.87
N LEU A 70 0.08 -10.14 -2.25
CA LEU A 70 0.87 -9.06 -2.84
C LEU A 70 2.15 -9.62 -3.47
N ARG A 71 2.24 -9.46 -4.80
CA ARG A 71 3.46 -9.77 -5.56
C ARG A 71 4.64 -8.98 -4.99
N PRO A 72 5.87 -9.54 -4.98
CA PRO A 72 7.05 -8.89 -4.40
C PRO A 72 7.24 -7.42 -4.81
N VAL A 73 7.02 -7.11 -6.09
CA VAL A 73 7.19 -5.77 -6.66
C VAL A 73 6.28 -4.71 -6.04
N ILE A 74 5.09 -5.05 -5.57
CA ILE A 74 4.11 -4.10 -5.01
C ILE A 74 4.04 -4.13 -3.48
N ARG A 75 4.91 -4.90 -2.84
CA ARG A 75 5.06 -4.86 -1.37
C ARG A 75 5.64 -3.50 -0.98
N TRP A 76 5.27 -3.03 0.20
CA TRP A 76 5.64 -1.69 0.68
C TRP A 76 7.14 -1.42 0.62
N GLU A 77 7.97 -2.40 0.97
CA GLU A 77 9.43 -2.30 0.91
C GLU A 77 9.95 -2.03 -0.51
N SER A 78 9.34 -2.63 -1.52
CA SER A 78 9.73 -2.43 -2.92
C SER A 78 9.36 -1.04 -3.41
N ILE A 79 8.23 -0.51 -2.93
CA ILE A 79 7.74 0.84 -3.26
C ILE A 79 8.62 1.90 -2.57
N MET A 80 8.93 1.71 -1.28
CA MET A 80 9.88 2.54 -0.54
C MET A 80 11.23 2.62 -1.26
N LYS A 81 11.80 1.47 -1.60
CA LYS A 81 13.07 1.38 -2.33
C LYS A 81 13.00 2.10 -3.69
N ALA A 82 11.91 1.93 -4.42
CA ALA A 82 11.74 2.61 -5.70
C ALA A 82 11.67 4.14 -5.55
N ALA A 83 11.04 4.64 -4.49
CA ALA A 83 10.96 6.07 -4.22
C ALA A 83 12.32 6.71 -3.87
N GLU A 84 13.18 5.95 -3.20
CA GLU A 84 14.56 6.32 -2.93
C GLU A 84 15.42 6.32 -4.21
N GLU A 85 15.16 5.40 -5.14
CA GLU A 85 15.92 5.23 -6.38
C GLU A 85 15.54 6.21 -7.51
N GLY A 86 14.34 6.79 -7.53
CA GLY A 86 13.95 7.90 -8.43
C GLY A 86 12.50 7.85 -8.98
N GLU A 87 11.98 9.02 -9.40
CA GLU A 87 10.58 9.25 -9.85
C GLU A 87 10.07 8.25 -10.91
N GLY A 88 10.93 7.86 -11.85
CA GLY A 88 10.55 6.98 -12.94
C GLY A 88 10.13 5.57 -12.52
N LYS A 89 10.58 5.08 -11.36
CA LYS A 89 10.31 3.71 -10.91
C LYS A 89 8.97 3.58 -10.20
N ILE A 90 8.50 4.62 -9.50
CA ILE A 90 7.19 4.56 -8.82
C ILE A 90 6.06 4.42 -9.84
N ILE A 91 6.19 5.11 -10.98
CA ILE A 91 5.21 5.08 -12.07
C ILE A 91 4.99 3.65 -12.60
N GLU A 92 6.02 2.80 -12.55
CA GLU A 92 5.95 1.39 -12.99
C GLU A 92 5.05 0.52 -12.10
N PHE A 93 4.79 0.91 -10.84
CA PHE A 93 3.88 0.17 -9.96
C PHE A 93 2.43 0.52 -10.19
N ILE A 94 2.12 1.67 -10.79
CA ILE A 94 0.74 2.15 -10.87
C ILE A 94 -0.17 1.20 -11.68
N PRO A 95 0.26 0.61 -12.83
CA PRO A 95 -0.52 -0.43 -13.51
C PRO A 95 -0.80 -1.65 -12.63
N LEU A 96 0.12 -2.00 -11.73
CA LEU A 96 -0.01 -3.13 -10.82
C LEU A 96 -0.95 -2.80 -9.65
N LEU A 97 -0.91 -1.56 -9.15
CA LEU A 97 -1.85 -1.05 -8.15
C LEU A 97 -3.27 -1.03 -8.72
N LYS A 98 -3.44 -0.60 -9.97
CA LYS A 98 -4.73 -0.64 -10.67
C LYS A 98 -5.32 -2.04 -10.73
N GLN A 99 -4.53 -3.07 -11.02
CA GLN A 99 -5.02 -4.45 -11.05
C GLN A 99 -5.61 -4.90 -9.70
N ILE A 100 -5.06 -4.42 -8.58
CA ILE A 100 -5.54 -4.77 -7.24
C ILE A 100 -6.76 -3.95 -6.85
N ILE A 101 -6.70 -2.64 -7.07
CA ILE A 101 -7.79 -1.71 -6.74
C ILE A 101 -9.05 -2.07 -7.53
N THR A 102 -8.92 -2.33 -8.84
CA THR A 102 -10.07 -2.61 -9.73
C THR A 102 -10.78 -3.93 -9.38
N VAL A 103 -10.06 -4.92 -8.85
CA VAL A 103 -10.64 -6.24 -8.49
C VAL A 103 -11.40 -6.17 -7.16
N LYS A 104 -10.93 -5.37 -6.19
CA LYS A 104 -11.55 -5.29 -4.86
C LYS A 104 -12.59 -4.18 -4.71
N PHE A 105 -12.51 -3.13 -5.53
CA PHE A 105 -13.43 -2.01 -5.53
C PHE A 105 -13.85 -1.69 -6.98
N PRO A 106 -14.91 -2.33 -7.51
CA PRO A 106 -15.37 -2.12 -8.89
C PRO A 106 -15.97 -0.73 -9.11
N VAL A 107 -16.17 0.04 -8.04
CA VAL A 107 -16.75 1.37 -8.09
C VAL A 107 -15.63 2.36 -8.41
N HIS A 108 -15.35 2.52 -9.70
CA HIS A 108 -15.33 3.80 -10.42
C HIS A 108 -14.41 3.73 -11.65
N ASN A 109 -15.01 4.05 -12.78
CA ASN A 109 -14.41 4.20 -14.10
C ASN A 109 -13.31 5.30 -14.07
N ARG A 110 -12.03 4.94 -13.91
CA ARG A 110 -10.93 5.92 -13.72
C ARG A 110 -9.69 5.61 -14.55
N THR A 111 -9.72 6.03 -15.80
CA THR A 111 -8.53 6.13 -16.67
C THR A 111 -7.57 7.26 -16.24
N ASN A 112 -8.07 8.34 -15.61
CA ASN A 112 -7.29 9.57 -15.35
C ASN A 112 -6.36 9.58 -14.11
N GLN A 113 -6.47 8.61 -13.19
CA GLN A 113 -5.65 8.60 -11.96
C GLN A 113 -4.15 8.33 -12.18
N LEU A 114 -3.75 7.76 -13.32
CA LEU A 114 -2.33 7.52 -13.64
C LEU A 114 -1.58 8.82 -13.89
N GLU A 115 -2.26 9.82 -14.43
CA GLU A 115 -1.67 11.11 -14.76
C GLU A 115 -1.36 11.90 -13.48
N GLU A 116 -2.14 11.71 -12.42
CA GLU A 116 -1.96 12.41 -11.14
C GLU A 116 -0.68 11.97 -10.43
N TRP A 117 -0.37 10.67 -10.40
CA TRP A 117 0.86 10.15 -9.77
C TRP A 117 2.13 10.74 -10.38
N GLY A 118 2.14 10.97 -11.70
CA GLY A 118 3.26 11.59 -12.40
C GLY A 118 3.41 13.09 -12.16
N GLN A 119 2.42 13.73 -11.52
CA GLN A 119 2.42 15.16 -11.21
C GLN A 119 2.79 15.45 -9.74
N ILE A 120 2.85 14.42 -8.88
CA ILE A 120 3.19 14.59 -7.47
C ILE A 120 4.69 14.87 -7.33
N PRO A 121 5.10 15.96 -6.65
CA PRO A 121 6.52 16.20 -6.40
C PRO A 121 7.14 15.04 -5.62
N ARG A 122 8.32 14.55 -6.05
CA ARG A 122 9.00 13.41 -5.41
C ARG A 122 9.16 13.56 -3.91
N LYS A 123 9.58 14.74 -3.45
CA LYS A 123 9.78 15.02 -2.03
C LYS A 123 8.49 14.76 -1.24
N THR A 124 7.36 15.23 -1.77
CA THR A 124 6.03 15.04 -1.19
C THR A 124 5.65 13.57 -1.13
N LEU A 125 5.93 12.82 -2.19
CA LEU A 125 5.66 11.38 -2.24
C LEU A 125 6.53 10.59 -1.25
N VAL A 126 7.82 10.90 -1.16
CA VAL A 126 8.73 10.30 -0.16
C VAL A 126 8.29 10.65 1.26
N ASN A 127 7.86 11.88 1.52
CA ASN A 127 7.33 12.30 2.82
C ASN A 127 6.10 11.48 3.21
N ALA A 128 5.16 11.29 2.28
CA ALA A 128 3.97 10.47 2.52
C ALA A 128 4.32 9.00 2.80
N LEU A 129 5.22 8.43 2.00
CA LEU A 129 5.69 7.06 2.19
C LEU A 129 6.38 6.87 3.56
N ASN A 130 7.26 7.79 3.95
CA ASN A 130 7.92 7.76 5.26
C ASN A 130 6.94 7.89 6.42
N TYR A 131 5.95 8.77 6.32
CA TYR A 131 4.91 8.87 7.34
C TYR A 131 4.14 7.55 7.46
N LEU A 132 3.70 7.01 6.32
CA LEU A 132 2.91 5.80 6.29
C LEU A 132 3.70 4.58 6.75
N ASP A 133 5.02 4.52 6.54
CA ASP A 133 5.85 3.42 7.05
C ASP A 133 5.79 3.30 8.58
N HIS A 134 5.69 4.44 9.27
CA HIS A 134 5.53 4.51 10.72
C HIS A 134 4.07 4.49 11.19
N TYR A 135 3.10 4.55 10.26
CA TYR A 135 1.68 4.51 10.55
C TYR A 135 1.12 3.10 10.31
N SER A 136 0.67 2.44 11.39
CA SER A 136 0.01 1.13 11.27
C SER A 136 -1.41 1.30 10.74
N CYS A 137 -1.60 1.12 9.43
CA CYS A 137 -2.93 1.25 8.82
C CYS A 137 -3.86 0.13 9.30
N ALA A 138 -3.33 -1.06 9.54
CA ALA A 138 -4.11 -2.19 10.05
C ALA A 138 -4.67 -1.94 11.46
N GLU A 139 -3.90 -1.29 12.35
CA GLU A 139 -4.37 -0.95 13.70
C GLU A 139 -5.32 0.25 13.71
N ASN A 140 -5.21 1.13 12.71
CA ASN A 140 -6.01 2.35 12.58
C ASN A 140 -7.06 2.27 11.47
N HIS A 141 -7.52 1.07 11.12
CA HIS A 141 -8.43 0.83 9.99
C HIS A 141 -9.64 1.76 9.97
N LEU A 142 -10.29 1.98 11.12
CA LEU A 142 -11.47 2.87 11.21
C LEU A 142 -11.14 4.33 10.88
N ALA A 143 -9.95 4.82 11.25
CA ALA A 143 -9.52 6.17 10.95
C ALA A 143 -9.20 6.32 9.46
N VAL A 144 -8.55 5.31 8.87
CA VAL A 144 -8.26 5.25 7.44
C VAL A 144 -9.56 5.18 6.62
N GLU A 145 -10.49 4.29 6.97
CA GLU A 145 -11.80 4.18 6.32
C GLU A 145 -12.59 5.47 6.43
N LYS A 146 -12.63 6.09 7.62
CA LYS A 146 -13.30 7.36 7.83
C LYS A 146 -12.71 8.44 6.92
N PHE A 147 -11.39 8.58 6.89
CA PHE A 147 -10.72 9.57 6.05
C PHE A 147 -11.02 9.35 4.57
N ILE A 148 -10.89 8.10 4.09
CA ILE A 148 -11.21 7.73 2.71
C ILE A 148 -12.66 8.09 2.41
N ASN A 149 -13.63 7.72 3.25
CA ASN A 149 -15.04 8.02 3.01
C ASN A 149 -15.36 9.53 3.03
N GLU A 150 -14.65 10.32 3.84
CA GLU A 150 -14.84 11.78 3.92
C GLU A 150 -14.25 12.50 2.71
N HIS A 151 -13.10 12.05 2.21
CA HIS A 151 -12.33 12.70 1.16
C HIS A 151 -12.53 12.09 -0.23
N TRP A 152 -13.14 10.91 -0.25
CA TRP A 152 -13.50 10.13 -1.43
C TRP A 152 -14.89 9.52 -1.23
N PRO A 153 -15.95 10.34 -1.11
CA PRO A 153 -17.32 9.85 -1.06
C PRO A 153 -17.70 9.19 -2.40
N ALA A 154 -18.47 8.10 -2.30
CA ALA A 154 -18.94 7.30 -3.44
C ALA A 154 -19.82 8.08 -4.42
#